data_AF-A0A8T6QTS7-F1
#
_entry.id   AF-A0A8T6QTS7-F1
#
_cell.length_a   1.000
_cell.length_b   1.000
_cell.length_c   1.000
_cell.angle_alpha   90.00
_cell.angle_beta   90.00
_cell.angle_gamma   90.00
#
_symmetry.space_group_name_H-M   'P 1'
#
loop_
_entity.id
_entity.type
_entity.pdbx_description
1 polymer ?
#
loop_
_entity_poly.entity_id
_entity_poly.type
_entity_poly.pdbx_seq_one_letter_code
_entity_poly.pdbx_strand_id
1 'polypeptide(L)'
;MSRTQKGRITRHPFSDTLSSKFYGHPHRPMQIVSQTTSELRLQSVVERQRLMLPIGLLSVVVVGLGLAILAGAVNIPLLFIVGLFGFLGGTMLNDECKSEVLTLDRGADQLRCDRKTLWGTQQWQLPLSTLQDVSVVTRQRRRQKANGNEGTQWFYSLQFVAPGQAPQTLLYSHDGDSVNAAYRTIHDFLRTTHSATSATNAPSNLPSGQGIGLVMTSDYERWRQEIFTRSPEQAGGTSDERDRVYGVLMDMGMLDSSTSQLWAISMTAWLSGEASFFPTPGGAVIGLGSEPQVAEAAQTILQLAQTVLPNASPLPDQALPDQPDLVQFWLFTPGGVYGVADMLQRLRVPSNDWGQMFQQFSLIRQVAERQLDQR
;
A
#
# COMPACT_ATOMS: atom_id res chain seq x y z
N MET A 1 36.22 23.85 4.98
CA MET A 1 34.97 24.02 5.76
C MET A 1 33.80 23.90 4.79
N SER A 2 33.11 22.75 4.77
CA SER A 2 31.84 22.59 4.05
C SER A 2 30.87 21.89 4.99
N ARG A 3 29.68 22.48 5.15
CA ARG A 3 28.74 22.26 6.25
C ARG A 3 27.61 21.36 5.77
N THR A 4 27.53 20.17 6.34
CA THR A 4 26.51 19.14 6.11
C THR A 4 25.13 19.64 6.55
N GLN A 5 24.13 19.55 5.67
CA GLN A 5 22.74 19.92 5.95
C GLN A 5 21.98 18.71 6.50
N LYS A 6 21.72 18.70 7.82
CA LYS A 6 20.91 17.71 8.53
C LYS A 6 19.44 17.83 8.13
N GLY A 7 18.85 16.75 7.61
CA GLY A 7 17.40 16.59 7.49
C GLY A 7 16.77 16.32 8.85
N ARG A 8 15.78 17.12 9.24
CA ARG A 8 15.06 17.02 10.52
C ARG A 8 13.72 16.32 10.25
N ILE A 9 13.56 15.11 10.80
CA ILE A 9 12.28 14.40 10.83
C ILE A 9 11.47 14.97 11.99
N THR A 10 10.39 15.70 11.70
CA THR A 10 9.41 16.12 12.71
C THR A 10 8.18 15.23 12.60
N ARG A 11 7.94 14.40 13.63
CA ARG A 11 6.67 13.69 13.86
C ARG A 11 5.66 14.68 14.43
N HIS A 12 4.46 14.75 13.86
CA HIS A 12 3.29 15.34 14.51
C HIS A 12 2.23 14.26 14.73
N PRO A 13 1.54 14.27 15.88
CA PRO A 13 0.38 13.41 16.12
C PRO A 13 -0.85 14.07 15.50
N PHE A 14 -1.76 13.29 14.92
CA PHE A 14 -3.11 13.78 14.67
C PHE A 14 -4.15 12.80 15.20
N SER A 15 -5.03 13.39 16.00
CA SER A 15 -6.18 12.84 16.70
C SER A 15 -7.36 12.58 15.77
N ASP A 16 -8.15 11.59 16.12
CA ASP A 16 -9.53 11.42 15.67
C ASP A 16 -10.38 12.65 16.04
N THR A 17 -10.97 13.31 15.03
CA THR A 17 -12.40 13.62 14.87
C THR A 17 -12.64 14.84 13.95
N LEU A 18 -13.64 14.67 13.09
CA LEU A 18 -14.50 15.68 12.45
C LEU A 18 -13.91 16.60 11.36
N SER A 19 -14.44 16.37 10.15
CA SER A 19 -14.96 17.36 9.19
C SER A 19 -14.41 18.78 9.33
N SER A 20 -13.46 19.13 8.46
CA SER A 20 -13.26 20.53 8.08
C SER A 20 -13.05 20.66 6.58
N LYS A 21 -13.92 21.47 5.99
CA LYS A 21 -13.92 21.91 4.59
C LYS A 21 -12.55 22.51 4.24
N PHE A 22 -11.80 21.85 3.36
CA PHE A 22 -10.76 22.50 2.56
C PHE A 22 -11.29 22.73 1.15
N TYR A 23 -11.14 23.96 0.67
CA TYR A 23 -11.59 24.44 -0.64
C TYR A 23 -10.95 23.67 -1.80
N GLY A 24 -11.63 22.59 -2.22
CA GLY A 24 -12.03 22.22 -3.57
C GLY A 24 -11.10 22.51 -4.75
N HIS A 25 -10.12 21.64 -4.99
CA HIS A 25 -9.85 21.19 -6.36
C HIS A 25 -10.22 19.71 -6.45
N PRO A 26 -11.30 19.33 -7.14
CA PRO A 26 -11.69 17.92 -7.23
C PRO A 26 -10.60 17.07 -7.90
N HIS A 27 -10.67 15.75 -7.75
CA HIS A 27 -9.69 14.82 -8.30
C HIS A 27 -10.31 14.10 -9.51
N ARG A 28 -9.50 13.51 -10.40
CA ARG A 28 -10.03 12.61 -11.45
C ARG A 28 -10.00 11.20 -10.89
N PRO A 29 -11.13 10.64 -10.42
CA PRO A 29 -11.13 9.27 -9.96
C PRO A 29 -10.93 8.32 -11.15
N MET A 30 -10.19 7.25 -10.90
CA MET A 30 -10.10 6.13 -11.83
C MET A 30 -11.27 5.19 -11.55
N GLN A 31 -11.97 4.76 -12.60
CA GLN A 31 -13.12 3.86 -12.49
C GLN A 31 -12.89 2.59 -13.29
N ILE A 32 -13.40 1.49 -12.75
CA ILE A 32 -13.48 0.20 -13.44
C ILE A 32 -14.67 0.27 -14.39
N VAL A 33 -14.42 0.16 -15.70
CA VAL A 33 -15.44 0.23 -16.75
C VAL A 33 -15.98 -1.16 -17.07
N SER A 34 -15.10 -2.15 -17.14
CA SER A 34 -15.46 -3.55 -17.32
C SER A 34 -14.42 -4.44 -16.67
N GLN A 35 -14.87 -5.55 -16.09
CA GLN A 35 -14.02 -6.59 -15.52
C GLN A 35 -14.64 -7.95 -15.83
N THR A 36 -13.95 -8.73 -16.64
CA THR A 36 -14.27 -10.11 -16.96
C THR A 36 -13.05 -10.99 -16.66
N THR A 37 -13.18 -12.30 -16.85
CA THR A 37 -12.06 -13.22 -16.67
C THR A 37 -10.95 -13.00 -17.70
N SER A 38 -11.28 -12.49 -18.89
CA SER A 38 -10.34 -12.27 -19.99
C SER A 38 -9.98 -10.81 -20.23
N GLU A 39 -10.80 -9.86 -19.80
CA GLU A 39 -10.63 -8.43 -20.09
C GLU A 39 -10.84 -7.57 -18.83
N LEU A 40 -9.92 -6.66 -18.53
CA LEU A 40 -10.07 -5.60 -17.54
C LEU A 40 -9.90 -4.24 -18.22
N ARG A 41 -10.86 -3.35 -17.99
CA ARG A 41 -10.85 -2.00 -18.54
C ARG A 41 -11.01 -0.96 -17.44
N LEU A 42 -10.05 -0.06 -17.34
CA LEU A 42 -10.04 1.07 -16.42
C LEU A 42 -10.11 2.38 -17.21
N GLN A 43 -10.84 3.37 -16.70
CA GLN A 43 -10.94 4.68 -17.33
C GLN A 43 -10.83 5.80 -16.30
N SER A 44 -10.09 6.85 -16.65
CA SER A 44 -10.10 8.10 -15.90
C SER A 44 -11.40 8.86 -16.21
N VAL A 45 -12.21 9.18 -15.21
CA VAL A 45 -13.45 9.93 -15.44
C VAL A 45 -13.17 11.42 -15.48
N VAL A 46 -13.66 12.06 -16.55
CA VAL A 46 -13.73 13.51 -16.66
C VAL A 46 -15.02 13.98 -15.98
N GLU A 47 -14.87 14.76 -14.92
CA GLU A 47 -16.02 15.28 -14.16
C GLU A 47 -16.73 16.38 -14.97
N ARG A 48 -17.99 16.14 -15.35
CA ARG A 48 -18.78 17.01 -16.24
C ARG A 48 -18.92 18.45 -15.73
N GLN A 49 -18.90 18.65 -14.41
CA GLN A 49 -18.96 19.97 -13.80
C GLN A 49 -17.72 20.85 -14.12
N ARG A 50 -16.57 20.24 -14.42
CA ARG A 50 -15.33 20.96 -14.77
C ARG A 50 -15.32 21.51 -16.18
N LEU A 51 -16.11 20.93 -17.07
CA LEU A 51 -16.26 21.42 -18.43
C LEU A 51 -17.13 22.68 -18.48
N MET A 52 -17.95 22.96 -17.45
CA MET A 52 -18.87 24.11 -17.43
C MET A 52 -18.16 25.46 -17.48
N LEU A 53 -17.09 25.65 -16.70
CA LEU A 53 -16.36 26.92 -16.64
C LEU A 53 -15.62 27.26 -17.96
N PRO A 54 -14.83 26.36 -18.56
CA PRO A 54 -14.17 26.68 -19.83
C PRO A 54 -15.15 26.75 -21.00
N ILE A 55 -16.22 25.94 -21.00
CA ILE A 55 -17.31 26.10 -21.98
C ILE A 55 -17.99 27.46 -21.80
N GLY A 56 -18.23 27.90 -20.57
CA GLY A 56 -18.78 29.22 -20.26
C GLY A 56 -17.88 30.36 -20.76
N LEU A 57 -16.58 30.29 -20.51
CA LEU A 57 -15.60 31.28 -20.99
C LEU A 57 -15.58 31.36 -22.52
N LEU A 58 -15.56 30.22 -23.21
CA LEU A 58 -15.62 30.20 -24.67
C LEU A 58 -16.98 30.69 -25.20
N SER A 59 -18.08 30.42 -24.49
CA SER A 59 -19.41 30.92 -24.87
C SER A 59 -19.48 32.45 -24.77
N VAL A 60 -18.92 33.03 -23.71
CA VAL A 60 -18.81 34.49 -23.54
C VAL A 60 -17.96 35.12 -24.65
N VAL A 61 -16.89 34.45 -25.07
CA VAL A 61 -16.06 34.89 -26.20
C VAL A 61 -16.87 34.93 -27.50
N VAL A 62 -17.59 33.86 -27.82
CA VAL A 62 -18.36 33.77 -29.07
C VAL A 62 -19.51 34.79 -29.09
N VAL A 63 -20.29 34.87 -28.00
CA VAL A 63 -21.43 35.80 -27.90
C VAL A 63 -20.95 37.25 -27.85
N GLY A 64 -19.91 37.55 -27.07
CA GLY A 64 -19.37 38.91 -26.93
C GLY A 64 -18.76 39.44 -28.23
N LEU A 65 -18.00 38.60 -28.96
CA LEU A 65 -17.46 38.97 -30.26
C LEU A 65 -18.58 39.17 -31.29
N GLY A 66 -19.59 38.29 -31.31
CA GLY A 66 -20.73 38.41 -32.22
C GLY A 66 -21.52 39.70 -32.00
N LEU A 67 -21.80 40.06 -30.74
CA LEU A 67 -22.48 41.32 -30.39
C LEU A 67 -21.66 42.55 -30.78
N ALA A 68 -20.34 42.52 -30.59
CA ALA A 68 -19.47 43.64 -30.95
C ALA A 68 -19.34 43.84 -32.46
N ILE A 69 -19.32 42.75 -33.24
CA ILE A 69 -19.37 42.82 -34.70
C ILE A 69 -20.70 43.44 -35.16
N LEU A 70 -21.82 42.97 -34.60
CA LEU A 70 -23.16 43.50 -34.93
C LEU A 70 -23.32 44.97 -34.54
N ALA A 71 -22.72 45.40 -33.43
CA ALA A 71 -22.73 46.79 -32.97
C ALA A 71 -21.69 47.68 -33.65
N GLY A 72 -20.84 47.14 -34.54
CA GLY A 72 -19.73 47.89 -35.16
C GLY A 72 -18.67 48.38 -34.17
N ALA A 73 -18.61 47.79 -32.97
CA ALA A 73 -17.80 48.24 -31.84
C ALA A 73 -16.49 47.42 -31.67
N VAL A 74 -15.99 46.83 -32.75
CA VAL A 74 -14.76 46.04 -32.73
C VAL A 74 -13.56 46.97 -32.60
N ASN A 75 -12.91 46.96 -31.44
CA ASN A 75 -11.70 47.71 -31.17
C ASN A 75 -10.57 46.80 -30.65
N ILE A 76 -9.33 47.29 -30.69
CA ILE A 76 -8.14 46.54 -30.28
C ILE A 76 -8.25 46.03 -28.83
N PRO A 77 -8.71 46.82 -27.83
CA PRO A 77 -8.88 46.33 -26.47
C PRO A 77 -9.85 45.15 -26.34
N LEU A 78 -10.98 45.20 -27.05
CA LEU A 78 -11.96 44.11 -27.06
C LEU A 78 -11.36 42.84 -27.67
N LEU A 79 -10.63 42.97 -28.78
CA LEU A 79 -9.92 41.87 -29.43
C LEU A 79 -8.91 41.20 -28.49
N PHE A 80 -8.20 41.99 -27.68
CA PHE A 80 -7.29 41.49 -26.66
C PHE A 80 -8.02 40.72 -25.55
N ILE A 81 -9.14 41.26 -25.04
CA ILE A 81 -9.95 40.61 -24.00
C ILE A 81 -10.51 39.28 -24.52
N VAL A 82 -11.08 39.29 -25.72
CA VAL A 82 -11.60 38.09 -26.39
C VAL A 82 -10.48 37.06 -26.61
N GLY A 83 -9.31 37.48 -27.08
CA GLY A 83 -8.15 36.62 -27.25
C GLY A 83 -7.69 35.99 -25.93
N LEU A 84 -7.64 36.78 -24.85
CA LEU A 84 -7.24 36.32 -23.52
C LEU A 84 -8.22 35.27 -22.96
N PHE A 85 -9.52 35.55 -23.03
CA PHE A 85 -10.56 34.62 -22.56
C PHE A 85 -10.65 33.37 -23.43
N GLY A 86 -10.47 33.50 -24.74
CA GLY A 86 -10.41 32.36 -25.65
C GLY A 86 -9.22 31.46 -25.36
N PHE A 87 -8.05 32.06 -25.11
CA PHE A 87 -6.84 31.34 -24.73
C PHE A 87 -6.96 30.65 -23.37
N LEU A 88 -7.51 31.33 -22.36
CA LEU A 88 -7.78 30.74 -21.03
C LEU A 88 -8.80 29.60 -21.11
N GLY A 89 -9.93 29.81 -21.78
CA GLY A 89 -10.96 28.79 -21.97
C GLY A 89 -10.42 27.56 -22.72
N GLY A 90 -9.66 27.80 -23.80
CA GLY A 90 -9.05 26.74 -24.60
C GLY A 90 -7.99 25.92 -23.86
N THR A 91 -7.12 26.57 -23.08
CA THR A 91 -6.10 25.86 -22.28
C THR A 91 -6.72 25.02 -21.18
N MET A 92 -7.75 25.55 -20.50
CA MET A 92 -8.52 24.80 -19.50
C MET A 92 -9.25 23.59 -20.11
N LEU A 93 -9.89 23.75 -21.28
CA LEU A 93 -10.52 22.63 -21.99
C LEU A 93 -9.52 21.57 -22.44
N ASN A 94 -8.32 21.98 -22.89
CA ASN A 94 -7.28 21.03 -23.29
C ASN A 94 -6.80 20.13 -22.17
N ASP A 95 -6.70 20.68 -20.95
CA ASP A 95 -6.36 19.86 -19.81
C ASP A 95 -7.53 19.00 -19.37
N GLU A 96 -8.77 19.52 -19.37
CA GLU A 96 -9.96 18.80 -18.90
C GLU A 96 -10.49 17.73 -19.86
N CYS A 97 -10.22 17.82 -21.16
CA CYS A 97 -10.63 16.81 -22.15
C CYS A 97 -9.71 15.58 -22.23
N LYS A 98 -8.63 15.52 -21.45
CA LYS A 98 -7.72 14.36 -21.45
C LYS A 98 -8.37 13.17 -20.72
N SER A 99 -8.63 12.08 -21.43
CA SER A 99 -9.10 10.82 -20.85
C SER A 99 -8.15 9.68 -21.20
N GLU A 100 -7.82 8.84 -20.22
CA GLU A 100 -7.04 7.61 -20.42
C GLU A 100 -7.94 6.40 -20.20
N VAL A 101 -7.79 5.40 -21.08
CA VAL A 101 -8.42 4.10 -20.96
C VAL A 101 -7.32 3.05 -20.99
N LEU A 102 -7.16 2.31 -19.90
CA LEU A 102 -6.28 1.15 -19.82
C LEU A 102 -7.11 -0.11 -20.08
N THR A 103 -6.66 -0.95 -20.98
CA THR A 103 -7.29 -2.24 -21.32
C THR A 103 -6.25 -3.34 -21.17
N LEU A 104 -6.55 -4.35 -20.37
CA LEU A 104 -5.79 -5.58 -20.25
C LEU A 104 -6.64 -6.70 -20.83
N ASP A 105 -6.24 -7.27 -21.97
CA ASP A 105 -6.93 -8.36 -22.65
C ASP A 105 -6.03 -9.59 -22.69
N ARG A 106 -6.38 -10.61 -21.93
CA ARG A 106 -5.65 -11.88 -21.87
C ARG A 106 -5.85 -12.73 -23.11
N GLY A 107 -7.03 -12.66 -23.73
CA GLY A 107 -7.32 -13.42 -24.94
C GLY A 107 -6.44 -12.98 -26.11
N ALA A 108 -6.11 -11.69 -26.13
CA ALA A 108 -5.21 -11.08 -27.11
C ALA A 108 -3.75 -10.92 -26.62
N ASP A 109 -3.40 -11.37 -25.41
CA ASP A 109 -2.11 -11.11 -24.73
C ASP A 109 -1.68 -9.64 -24.79
N GLN A 110 -2.63 -8.70 -24.60
CA GLN A 110 -2.42 -7.29 -24.86
C GLN A 110 -2.72 -6.41 -23.64
N LEU A 111 -1.75 -5.57 -23.26
CA LEU A 111 -1.93 -4.42 -22.38
C LEU A 111 -1.87 -3.15 -23.23
N ARG A 112 -3.00 -2.45 -23.37
CA ARG A 112 -3.15 -1.26 -24.21
C ARG A 112 -3.60 -0.07 -23.39
N CYS A 113 -2.99 1.09 -23.62
CA CYS A 113 -3.48 2.36 -23.10
C CYS A 113 -3.83 3.30 -24.25
N ASP A 114 -5.07 3.80 -24.24
CA ASP A 114 -5.58 4.79 -25.17
C ASP A 114 -5.75 6.13 -24.44
N ARG A 115 -4.89 7.11 -24.75
CA ARG A 115 -4.99 8.48 -24.26
C ARG A 115 -5.64 9.37 -25.31
N LYS A 116 -6.84 9.85 -25.04
CA LYS A 116 -7.50 10.87 -25.85
C LYS A 116 -7.05 12.26 -25.42
N THR A 117 -6.65 13.07 -26.40
CA THR A 117 -6.33 14.49 -26.23
C THR A 117 -7.13 15.30 -27.25
N LEU A 118 -7.19 16.63 -27.10
CA LEU A 118 -7.81 17.50 -28.11
C LEU A 118 -7.14 17.40 -29.49
N TRP A 119 -5.88 16.96 -29.54
CA TRP A 119 -5.06 16.90 -30.76
C TRP A 119 -5.00 15.51 -31.39
N GLY A 120 -5.73 14.53 -30.84
CA GLY A 120 -5.76 13.15 -31.32
C GLY A 120 -5.61 12.12 -30.20
N THR A 121 -5.57 10.85 -30.60
CA THR A 121 -5.41 9.71 -29.68
C THR A 121 -3.96 9.25 -29.69
N GLN A 122 -3.29 9.30 -28.54
CA GLN A 122 -2.00 8.66 -28.33
C GLN A 122 -2.23 7.27 -27.76
N GLN A 123 -1.60 6.25 -28.34
CA GLN A 123 -1.72 4.87 -27.88
C GLN A 123 -0.35 4.26 -27.66
N TRP A 124 -0.24 3.41 -26.64
CA TRP A 124 0.89 2.50 -26.47
C TRP A 124 0.36 1.13 -26.09
N GLN A 125 1.11 0.09 -26.48
CA GLN A 125 0.74 -1.30 -26.27
C GLN A 125 1.96 -2.13 -25.87
N LEU A 126 1.73 -3.10 -24.99
CA LEU A 126 2.72 -4.04 -24.47
C LEU A 126 2.10 -5.44 -24.45
N PRO A 127 2.84 -6.52 -24.77
CA PRO A 127 2.36 -7.87 -24.52
C PRO A 127 2.23 -8.14 -23.02
N LEU A 128 1.08 -8.67 -22.57
CA LEU A 128 0.84 -8.98 -21.16
C LEU A 128 1.85 -9.99 -20.62
N SER A 129 2.21 -10.99 -21.43
CA SER A 129 3.24 -11.99 -21.16
C SER A 129 4.64 -11.43 -20.85
N THR A 130 4.94 -10.23 -21.35
CA THR A 130 6.24 -9.57 -21.16
C THR A 130 6.26 -8.62 -19.96
N LEU A 131 5.12 -8.44 -19.29
CA LEU A 131 5.00 -7.55 -18.16
C LEU A 131 5.76 -8.12 -16.94
N GLN A 132 6.80 -7.41 -16.51
CA GLN A 132 7.66 -7.82 -15.40
C GLN A 132 7.20 -7.22 -14.08
N ASP A 133 6.83 -5.93 -14.10
CA ASP A 133 6.42 -5.20 -12.91
C ASP A 133 5.36 -4.15 -13.23
N VAL A 134 4.49 -3.91 -12.24
CA VAL A 134 3.56 -2.79 -12.20
C VAL A 134 3.76 -2.09 -10.88
N SER A 135 4.11 -0.81 -10.89
CA SER A 135 4.40 -0.05 -9.67
C SER A 135 3.76 1.33 -9.67
N VAL A 136 3.50 1.86 -8.47
CA VAL A 136 2.99 3.22 -8.28
C VAL A 136 4.18 4.16 -8.08
N VAL A 137 4.41 5.08 -9.01
CA VAL A 137 5.43 6.12 -8.91
C VAL A 137 4.80 7.39 -8.34
N THR A 138 5.38 7.88 -7.26
CA THR A 138 4.99 9.15 -6.63
C THR A 138 6.00 10.24 -6.98
N ARG A 139 5.53 11.39 -7.47
CA ARG A 139 6.37 12.57 -7.74
C ARG A 139 5.90 13.75 -6.90
N GLN A 140 6.86 14.41 -6.26
CA GLN A 140 6.62 15.64 -5.52
C GLN A 140 6.95 16.85 -6.41
N ARG A 141 6.04 17.82 -6.52
CA ARG A 141 6.34 19.12 -7.13
C ARG A 141 6.09 20.23 -6.12
N ARG A 142 7.11 21.06 -5.88
CA ARG A 142 6.93 22.32 -5.17
C ARG A 142 6.19 23.29 -6.09
N ARG A 143 5.11 23.84 -5.58
CA ARG A 143 4.31 24.85 -6.27
C ARG A 143 4.29 26.11 -5.43
N GLN A 144 4.71 27.23 -6.01
CA GLN A 144 4.40 28.53 -5.41
C GLN A 144 2.91 28.80 -5.62
N LYS A 145 2.19 28.96 -4.51
CA LYS A 145 0.80 29.40 -4.53
C LYS A 145 0.76 30.90 -4.85
N ALA A 146 -0.35 31.37 -5.40
CA ALA A 146 -0.53 32.78 -5.78
C ALA A 146 -0.38 33.77 -4.60
N ASN A 147 -0.46 33.27 -3.36
CA ASN A 147 -0.25 34.04 -2.13
C ASN A 147 1.21 34.04 -1.63
N GLY A 148 2.17 33.57 -2.44
CA GLY A 148 3.59 33.52 -2.09
C GLY A 148 4.01 32.34 -1.21
N ASN A 149 3.07 31.53 -0.71
CA ASN A 149 3.39 30.35 0.08
C ASN A 149 3.77 29.16 -0.80
N GLU A 150 4.78 28.40 -0.39
CA GLU A 150 5.13 27.13 -1.02
C GLU A 150 4.13 26.04 -0.61
N GLY A 151 3.50 25.41 -1.60
CA GLY A 151 2.70 24.20 -1.45
C GLY A 151 3.44 22.99 -2.00
N THR A 152 3.29 21.84 -1.35
CA THR A 152 3.69 20.56 -1.92
C THR A 152 2.49 19.93 -2.62
N GLN A 153 2.63 19.60 -3.91
CA GLN A 153 1.64 18.83 -4.66
C GLN A 153 2.24 17.45 -5.01
N TRP A 154 1.52 16.41 -4.64
CA TRP A 154 1.85 15.02 -4.93
C TRP A 154 1.19 14.57 -6.22
N PHE A 155 1.90 13.77 -7.01
CA PHE A 155 1.43 13.18 -8.26
C PHE A 155 1.65 11.69 -8.21
N TYR A 156 0.62 10.90 -8.52
CA TYR A 156 0.66 9.44 -8.54
C TYR A 156 0.49 8.96 -9.99
N SER A 157 1.29 7.97 -10.39
CA SER A 157 1.22 7.36 -11.72
C SER A 157 1.52 5.86 -11.66
N LEU A 158 0.86 5.07 -12.50
CA LEU A 158 1.18 3.65 -12.64
C LEU A 158 2.25 3.47 -13.71
N GLN A 159 3.29 2.72 -13.37
CA GLN A 159 4.40 2.40 -14.26
C GLN A 159 4.38 0.91 -14.56
N PHE A 160 4.50 0.59 -15.85
CA PHE A 160 4.53 -0.77 -16.39
C PHE A 160 5.93 -1.00 -16.96
N VAL A 161 6.60 -2.03 -16.45
CA VAL A 161 7.98 -2.37 -16.83
C VAL A 161 7.98 -3.69 -17.59
N ALA A 162 8.62 -3.68 -18.76
CA ALA A 162 8.82 -4.85 -19.60
C ALA A 162 10.31 -4.92 -20.02
N PRO A 163 10.88 -6.13 -20.17
CA PRO A 163 12.29 -6.30 -20.48
C PRO A 163 12.63 -5.71 -21.85
N GLY A 164 13.68 -4.88 -21.91
CA GLY A 164 14.15 -4.26 -23.15
C GLY A 164 13.30 -3.08 -23.65
N GLN A 165 12.31 -2.62 -22.88
CA GLN A 165 11.46 -1.48 -23.24
C GLN A 165 11.51 -0.38 -22.17
N ALA A 166 11.42 0.87 -22.61
CA ALA A 166 11.33 1.99 -21.70
C ALA A 166 10.03 1.89 -20.87
N PRO A 167 10.06 2.16 -19.55
CA PRO A 167 8.89 2.03 -18.69
C PRO A 167 7.71 2.85 -19.22
N GLN A 168 6.59 2.19 -19.46
CA GLN A 168 5.37 2.85 -19.91
C GLN A 168 4.61 3.37 -18.70
N THR A 169 4.18 4.62 -18.77
CA THR A 169 3.49 5.28 -17.66
C THR A 169 2.04 5.53 -18.04
N LEU A 170 1.13 4.95 -17.27
CA LEU A 170 -0.26 5.40 -17.23
C LEU A 170 -0.30 6.62 -16.31
N LEU A 171 -0.62 7.76 -16.90
CA LEU A 171 -0.64 9.01 -16.15
C LEU A 171 -2.04 9.13 -15.54
N TYR A 172 -2.11 9.75 -14.37
CA TYR A 172 -3.31 10.44 -13.85
C TYR A 172 -4.23 9.67 -12.89
N SER A 173 -3.99 9.93 -11.61
CA SER A 173 -5.01 10.49 -10.70
C SER A 173 -4.28 11.33 -9.63
N HIS A 174 -4.75 12.54 -9.35
CA HIS A 174 -4.27 13.36 -8.21
C HIS A 174 -4.83 12.84 -6.87
N ASP A 175 -5.53 11.72 -6.92
CA ASP A 175 -6.08 10.99 -5.82
C ASP A 175 -5.34 9.64 -5.73
N GLY A 176 -4.52 9.52 -4.69
CA GLY A 176 -3.75 8.31 -4.41
C GLY A 176 -4.65 7.09 -4.19
N ASP A 177 -5.86 7.28 -3.65
CA ASP A 177 -6.78 6.19 -3.36
C ASP A 177 -7.29 5.53 -4.64
N SER A 178 -7.66 6.33 -5.65
CA SER A 178 -8.03 5.83 -6.98
C SER A 178 -6.88 5.11 -7.69
N VAL A 179 -5.64 5.60 -7.58
CA VAL A 179 -4.47 4.94 -8.19
C VAL A 179 -4.18 3.61 -7.50
N ASN A 180 -4.29 3.57 -6.18
CA ASN A 180 -4.10 2.36 -5.38
C ASN A 180 -5.20 1.33 -5.64
N ALA A 181 -6.45 1.76 -5.80
CA ALA A 181 -7.56 0.89 -6.19
C ALA A 181 -7.35 0.27 -7.58
N ALA A 182 -6.90 1.08 -8.54
CA ALA A 182 -6.54 0.62 -9.88
C ALA A 182 -5.37 -0.37 -9.87
N TYR A 183 -4.32 -0.07 -9.11
CA TYR A 183 -3.17 -0.95 -8.91
C TYR A 183 -3.59 -2.33 -8.40
N ARG A 184 -4.39 -2.37 -7.33
CA ARG A 184 -4.92 -3.62 -6.75
C ARG A 184 -5.73 -4.42 -7.77
N THR A 185 -6.64 -3.75 -8.48
CA THR A 185 -7.50 -4.38 -9.49
C THR A 185 -6.69 -5.00 -10.64
N ILE A 186 -5.63 -4.31 -11.11
CA ILE A 186 -4.72 -4.84 -12.13
C ILE A 186 -3.98 -6.07 -11.59
N HIS A 187 -3.45 -5.99 -10.37
CA HIS A 187 -2.70 -7.07 -9.77
C HIS A 187 -3.57 -8.32 -9.52
N ASP A 188 -4.81 -8.14 -9.10
CA ASP A 188 -5.76 -9.24 -8.90
C ASP A 188 -6.15 -9.88 -10.24
N PHE A 189 -6.38 -9.07 -11.28
CA PHE A 189 -6.61 -9.58 -12.63
C PHE A 189 -5.42 -10.42 -13.10
N LEU A 190 -4.18 -9.95 -12.98
CA LEU A 190 -3.00 -10.71 -13.39
C LEU A 190 -2.84 -12.04 -12.60
N ARG A 191 -3.23 -12.07 -11.32
CA ARG A 191 -3.07 -13.24 -10.43
C ARG A 191 -4.06 -14.38 -10.72
N THR A 192 -5.28 -14.09 -11.20
CA THR A 192 -6.30 -15.14 -11.52
C THR A 192 -5.87 -16.15 -12.60
N THR A 193 -4.67 -16.02 -13.16
CA THR A 193 -4.01 -16.99 -14.04
C THR A 193 -3.52 -18.26 -13.34
N HIS A 194 -3.29 -18.24 -12.02
CA HIS A 194 -2.71 -19.39 -11.30
C HIS A 194 -3.74 -20.41 -10.77
N SER A 195 -5.04 -20.15 -10.95
CA SER A 195 -6.11 -20.99 -10.37
C SER A 195 -6.89 -21.83 -11.40
N ALA A 196 -6.55 -21.77 -12.69
CA ALA A 196 -7.32 -22.44 -13.74
C ALA A 196 -6.80 -23.83 -14.17
N THR A 197 -5.63 -24.28 -13.68
CA THR A 197 -4.99 -25.53 -14.15
C THR A 197 -4.88 -26.64 -13.13
N SER A 198 -5.61 -26.58 -12.01
CA SER A 198 -5.68 -27.68 -11.03
C SER A 198 -7.07 -27.80 -10.42
N ALA A 199 -8.07 -28.14 -11.23
CA ALA A 199 -9.36 -28.60 -10.73
C ALA A 199 -9.47 -30.12 -10.94
N THR A 200 -9.22 -30.91 -9.90
CA THR A 200 -9.84 -32.23 -9.78
C THR A 200 -10.03 -32.61 -8.31
N ASN A 201 -11.29 -32.51 -7.88
CA ASN A 201 -11.98 -33.26 -6.82
C ASN A 201 -11.56 -33.10 -5.35
N ALA A 202 -12.17 -32.15 -4.65
CA ALA A 202 -12.74 -32.35 -3.31
C ALA A 202 -13.73 -31.20 -2.98
N PRO A 203 -14.88 -31.45 -2.33
CA PRO A 203 -15.79 -30.40 -1.92
C PRO A 203 -15.34 -29.84 -0.56
N SER A 204 -14.81 -28.62 -0.54
CA SER A 204 -14.56 -27.88 0.71
C SER A 204 -15.35 -26.57 0.71
N ASN A 205 -16.36 -26.53 1.57
CA ASN A 205 -17.04 -25.31 1.95
C ASN A 205 -16.13 -24.50 2.90
N LEU A 206 -15.89 -23.22 2.56
CA LEU A 206 -15.29 -22.14 3.36
C LEU A 206 -13.74 -22.05 3.47
N PRO A 207 -13.21 -20.83 3.68
CA PRO A 207 -12.23 -20.21 2.79
C PRO A 207 -10.77 -20.49 3.18
N SER A 208 -9.97 -20.79 2.17
CA SER A 208 -8.52 -20.92 2.25
C SER A 208 -7.87 -19.53 2.16
N GLY A 209 -7.04 -19.17 3.14
CA GLY A 209 -6.20 -17.98 3.06
C GLY A 209 -5.24 -18.08 1.88
N GLN A 210 -5.41 -17.21 0.88
CA GLN A 210 -4.38 -16.93 -0.12
C GLN A 210 -4.02 -15.45 -0.01
N GLY A 211 -2.72 -15.19 0.19
CA GLY A 211 -2.14 -13.92 0.62
C GLY A 211 -2.60 -12.67 -0.12
N ILE A 212 -3.02 -11.69 0.68
CA ILE A 212 -3.26 -10.31 0.25
C ILE A 212 -1.93 -9.57 0.26
N GLY A 213 -1.20 -9.55 -0.85
CA GLY A 213 -0.24 -8.47 -1.18
C GLY A 213 0.98 -8.22 -0.27
N LEU A 214 1.38 -9.14 0.62
CA LEU A 214 2.65 -9.00 1.35
C LEU A 214 3.84 -9.34 0.43
N VAL A 215 4.68 -8.34 0.12
CA VAL A 215 5.99 -8.59 -0.47
C VAL A 215 6.92 -9.10 0.62
N MET A 216 7.42 -10.32 0.44
CA MET A 216 8.31 -10.99 1.39
C MET A 216 9.68 -11.14 0.73
N THR A 217 10.73 -10.85 1.46
CA THR A 217 12.09 -11.15 1.01
C THR A 217 12.38 -12.64 1.15
N SER A 218 13.23 -13.20 0.28
CA SER A 218 13.69 -14.60 0.39
C SER A 218 14.36 -14.89 1.74
N ASP A 219 14.98 -13.88 2.35
CA ASP A 219 15.60 -14.00 3.66
C ASP A 219 14.57 -14.10 4.78
N TYR A 220 13.48 -13.34 4.69
CA TYR A 220 12.35 -13.47 5.60
C TYR A 220 11.73 -14.87 5.50
N GLU A 221 11.49 -15.36 4.28
CA GLU A 221 10.91 -16.69 4.05
C GLU A 221 11.76 -17.80 4.66
N ARG A 222 13.08 -17.76 4.44
CA ARG A 222 14.03 -18.72 5.02
C ARG A 222 14.03 -18.66 6.54
N TRP A 223 14.12 -17.47 7.11
CA TRP A 223 14.10 -17.27 8.56
C TRP A 223 12.79 -17.76 9.18
N ARG A 224 11.65 -17.51 8.53
CA ARG A 224 10.35 -17.98 9.01
C ARG A 224 10.27 -19.51 9.02
N GLN A 225 10.77 -20.17 7.98
CA GLN A 225 10.85 -21.64 7.95
C GLN A 225 11.74 -22.18 9.09
N GLU A 226 12.88 -21.53 9.37
CA GLU A 226 13.75 -21.90 10.49
C GLU A 226 13.05 -21.80 11.84
N ILE A 227 12.24 -20.76 12.07
CA ILE A 227 11.47 -20.61 13.32
C ILE A 227 10.52 -21.79 13.54
N PHE A 228 9.74 -22.16 12.52
CA PHE A 228 8.75 -23.22 12.65
C PHE A 228 9.35 -24.63 12.72
N THR A 229 10.64 -24.77 12.42
CA THR A 229 11.38 -26.04 12.50
C THR A 229 12.35 -26.08 13.69
N ARG A 230 12.46 -25.00 14.47
CA ARG A 230 13.38 -24.90 15.60
C ARG A 230 13.00 -25.86 16.71
N SER A 231 13.96 -26.67 17.15
CA SER A 231 13.73 -27.65 18.23
C SER A 231 13.76 -27.01 19.62
N PRO A 232 13.16 -27.66 20.64
CA PRO A 232 13.25 -27.19 22.02
C PRO A 232 14.70 -27.01 22.51
N GLU A 233 15.61 -27.91 22.14
CA GLU A 233 17.02 -27.88 22.55
C GLU A 233 17.75 -26.67 21.97
N GLN A 234 17.47 -26.33 20.71
CA GLN A 234 18.02 -25.13 20.05
C GLN A 234 17.49 -23.83 20.66
N ALA A 235 16.38 -23.88 21.39
CA ALA A 235 15.81 -22.76 22.13
C ALA A 235 16.22 -22.76 23.61
N GLY A 236 17.08 -23.69 24.08
CA GLY A 236 17.51 -23.78 25.48
C GLY A 236 16.59 -24.60 26.39
N GLY A 237 15.67 -25.38 25.81
CA GLY A 237 14.77 -26.29 26.52
C GLY A 237 15.09 -27.77 26.31
N THR A 238 14.10 -28.61 26.58
CA THR A 238 14.14 -30.06 26.36
C THR A 238 12.82 -30.53 25.73
N SER A 239 12.88 -31.60 24.93
CA SER A 239 11.71 -32.27 24.37
C SER A 239 10.91 -33.11 25.40
N ASP A 240 11.43 -33.33 26.60
CA ASP A 240 10.78 -34.18 27.62
C ASP A 240 9.51 -33.54 28.22
N GLU A 241 9.46 -32.21 28.25
CA GLU A 241 8.36 -31.44 28.86
C GLU A 241 7.35 -31.02 27.79
N ARG A 242 6.47 -31.97 27.41
CA ARG A 242 5.57 -31.84 26.26
C ARG A 242 4.77 -30.53 26.16
N ASP A 243 4.32 -30.00 27.28
CA ASP A 243 3.46 -28.81 27.33
C ASP A 243 4.21 -27.54 27.73
N ARG A 244 5.55 -27.61 27.85
CA ARG A 244 6.36 -26.44 28.16
C ARG A 244 6.52 -25.58 26.91
N VAL A 245 6.16 -24.30 27.04
CA VAL A 245 6.45 -23.31 26.00
C VAL A 245 7.96 -23.07 25.97
N TYR A 246 8.59 -23.29 24.81
CA TYR A 246 10.01 -23.02 24.59
C TYR A 246 10.26 -21.85 23.65
N GLY A 247 9.21 -21.38 22.96
CA GLY A 247 9.28 -20.21 22.11
C GLY A 247 7.92 -19.57 21.87
N VAL A 248 7.95 -18.31 21.48
CA VAL A 248 6.79 -17.54 21.04
C VAL A 248 7.15 -16.76 19.78
N LEU A 249 6.31 -16.84 18.75
CA LEU A 249 6.34 -15.94 17.59
C LEU A 249 5.11 -15.05 17.63
N MET A 250 5.30 -13.75 17.44
CA MET A 250 4.23 -12.79 17.25
C MET A 250 4.31 -12.22 15.84
N ASP A 251 3.25 -12.39 15.06
CA ASP A 251 3.06 -11.73 13.78
C ASP A 251 2.05 -10.60 13.93
N MET A 252 2.33 -9.44 13.34
CA MET A 252 1.41 -8.30 13.33
C MET A 252 1.26 -7.75 11.91
N GLY A 253 0.02 -7.69 11.44
CA GLY A 253 -0.32 -7.04 10.18
C GLY A 253 -0.21 -5.52 10.30
N MET A 254 0.50 -4.93 9.36
CA MET A 254 0.82 -3.51 9.30
C MET A 254 0.37 -2.94 7.96
N LEU A 255 -0.12 -1.71 7.97
CA LEU A 255 -0.38 -0.95 6.76
C LEU A 255 0.66 0.16 6.65
N ASP A 256 1.40 0.19 5.54
CA ASP A 256 2.18 1.37 5.21
C ASP A 256 1.22 2.52 4.85
N SER A 257 1.16 3.53 5.71
CA SER A 257 0.29 4.70 5.53
C SER A 257 0.57 5.49 4.24
N SER A 258 1.75 5.31 3.64
CA SER A 258 2.17 6.03 2.43
C SER A 258 1.88 5.25 1.14
N THR A 259 1.96 3.92 1.17
CA THR A 259 1.78 3.06 -0.01
C THR A 259 0.48 2.24 0.04
N SER A 260 -0.23 2.24 1.17
CA SER A 260 -1.38 1.36 1.43
C SER A 260 -1.07 -0.12 1.16
N GLN A 261 0.21 -0.50 1.25
CA GLN A 261 0.67 -1.88 1.16
C GLN A 261 0.55 -2.52 2.53
N LEU A 262 0.02 -3.73 2.54
CA LEU A 262 0.02 -4.58 3.71
C LEU A 262 1.41 -5.22 3.82
N TRP A 263 1.97 -5.19 5.01
CA TRP A 263 3.20 -5.89 5.36
C TRP A 263 3.05 -6.45 6.77
N ALA A 264 3.98 -7.28 7.23
CA ALA A 264 3.93 -7.82 8.58
C ALA A 264 5.25 -7.61 9.31
N ILE A 265 5.15 -7.52 10.63
CA ILE A 265 6.28 -7.63 11.54
C ILE A 265 6.16 -9.00 12.20
N SER A 266 7.25 -9.75 12.16
CA SER A 266 7.40 -10.98 12.93
C SER A 266 8.45 -10.80 14.01
N MET A 267 8.14 -11.24 15.22
CA MET A 267 9.08 -11.20 16.34
C MET A 267 9.08 -12.52 17.07
N THR A 268 10.25 -12.96 17.52
CA THR A 268 10.37 -14.19 18.31
C THR A 268 10.93 -13.89 19.69
N ALA A 269 10.54 -14.71 20.66
CA ALA A 269 11.18 -14.85 21.95
C ALA A 269 11.41 -16.34 22.23
N TRP A 270 12.61 -16.70 22.66
CA TRP A 270 13.01 -18.09 22.93
C TRP A 270 13.36 -18.27 24.41
N LEU A 271 13.25 -19.51 24.89
CA LEU A 271 13.56 -19.86 26.28
C LEU A 271 15.02 -19.56 26.67
N SER A 272 15.94 -19.49 25.71
CA SER A 272 17.33 -19.06 25.89
C SER A 272 17.49 -17.59 26.23
N GLY A 273 16.42 -16.78 26.13
CA GLY A 273 16.46 -15.33 26.19
C GLY A 273 16.76 -14.67 24.84
N GLU A 274 16.98 -15.46 23.79
CA GLU A 274 17.16 -14.95 22.43
C GLU A 274 15.84 -14.37 21.91
N ALA A 275 15.90 -13.22 21.24
CA ALA A 275 14.78 -12.63 20.54
C ALA A 275 15.19 -12.12 19.15
N SER A 276 14.21 -12.00 18.27
CA SER A 276 14.43 -11.49 16.90
C SER A 276 13.28 -10.58 16.48
N PHE A 277 13.57 -9.67 15.57
CA PHE A 277 12.63 -8.76 14.93
C PHE A 277 12.87 -8.79 13.42
N PHE A 278 11.85 -9.12 12.65
CA PHE A 278 11.95 -9.25 11.20
C PHE A 278 10.68 -8.70 10.51
N PRO A 279 10.77 -7.51 9.88
CA PRO A 279 9.75 -7.02 8.96
C PRO A 279 9.76 -7.80 7.63
N THR A 280 8.59 -8.14 7.07
CA THR A 280 8.52 -8.84 5.76
C THR A 280 9.26 -8.12 4.63
N PRO A 281 9.30 -6.77 4.56
CA PRO A 281 10.06 -6.05 3.52
C PRO A 281 11.59 -6.11 3.71
N GLY A 282 12.09 -6.63 4.84
CA GLY A 282 13.52 -6.72 5.15
C GLY A 282 13.95 -5.86 6.36
N GLY A 283 15.25 -5.84 6.64
CA GLY A 283 15.82 -5.08 7.78
C GLY A 283 15.75 -5.84 9.12
N ALA A 284 16.08 -7.13 9.11
CA ALA A 284 16.03 -7.96 10.31
C ALA A 284 17.08 -7.60 11.35
N VAL A 285 16.72 -7.79 12.61
CA VAL A 285 17.65 -7.85 13.73
C VAL A 285 17.40 -9.17 14.46
N ILE A 286 18.35 -10.09 14.32
CA ILE A 286 18.28 -11.45 14.87
C ILE A 286 19.29 -11.55 16.02
N GLY A 287 18.95 -12.30 17.07
CA GLY A 287 19.87 -12.58 18.16
C GLY A 287 20.02 -11.44 19.18
N LEU A 288 18.92 -10.73 19.49
CA LEU A 288 18.90 -9.61 20.43
C LEU A 288 19.11 -10.01 21.90
N GLY A 289 19.27 -11.30 22.20
CA GLY A 289 19.36 -11.82 23.57
C GLY A 289 20.60 -11.37 24.37
N SER A 290 21.60 -10.76 23.73
CA SER A 290 22.74 -10.16 24.43
C SER A 290 22.38 -8.89 25.20
N GLU A 291 21.25 -8.25 24.88
CA GLU A 291 20.73 -7.09 25.60
C GLU A 291 19.94 -7.58 26.84
N PRO A 292 20.35 -7.26 28.09
CA PRO A 292 19.72 -7.81 29.30
C PRO A 292 18.21 -7.57 29.37
N GLN A 293 17.76 -6.37 28.97
CA GLN A 293 16.35 -6.01 28.91
C GLN A 293 15.54 -6.86 27.91
N VAL A 294 16.18 -7.32 26.82
CA VAL A 294 15.53 -8.19 25.82
C VAL A 294 15.44 -9.61 26.34
N ALA A 295 16.51 -10.12 26.98
CA ALA A 295 16.49 -11.44 27.60
C ALA A 295 15.41 -11.52 28.69
N GLU A 296 15.28 -10.49 29.53
CA GLU A 296 14.23 -10.41 30.55
C GLU A 296 12.82 -10.34 29.93
N ALA A 297 12.64 -9.54 28.88
CA ALA A 297 11.38 -9.47 28.15
C ALA A 297 11.01 -10.83 27.52
N ALA A 298 11.98 -11.54 26.93
CA ALA A 298 11.77 -12.87 26.39
C ALA A 298 11.32 -13.87 27.48
N GLN A 299 11.99 -13.90 28.63
CA GLN A 299 11.56 -14.77 29.74
C GLN A 299 10.14 -14.43 30.22
N THR A 300 9.79 -13.15 30.30
CA THR A 300 8.45 -12.70 30.68
C THR A 300 7.40 -13.14 29.66
N ILE A 301 7.70 -13.03 28.36
CA ILE A 301 6.84 -13.52 27.27
C ILE A 301 6.57 -15.02 27.43
N LEU A 302 7.62 -15.81 27.70
CA LEU A 302 7.51 -17.26 27.86
C LEU A 302 6.64 -17.64 29.08
N GLN A 303 6.77 -16.93 30.20
CA GLN A 303 5.94 -17.12 31.38
C GLN A 303 4.46 -16.81 31.10
N LEU A 304 4.18 -15.67 30.46
CA LEU A 304 2.81 -15.29 30.08
C LEU A 304 2.22 -16.29 29.08
N ALA A 305 3.01 -16.70 28.09
CA ALA A 305 2.63 -17.71 27.11
C ALA A 305 2.25 -19.05 27.75
N GLN A 306 3.00 -19.48 28.77
CA GLN A 306 2.67 -20.70 29.51
C GLN A 306 1.32 -20.59 30.21
N THR A 307 0.99 -19.42 30.79
CA THR A 307 -0.29 -19.17 31.46
C THR A 307 -1.48 -19.20 30.48
N VAL A 308 -1.30 -18.68 29.27
CA VAL A 308 -2.38 -18.61 28.27
C VAL A 308 -2.47 -19.82 27.35
N LEU A 309 -1.48 -20.73 27.37
CA LEU A 309 -1.46 -21.95 26.57
C LEU A 309 -2.77 -22.77 26.64
N PRO A 310 -3.43 -22.96 27.81
CA PRO A 310 -4.70 -23.69 27.87
C PRO A 310 -5.84 -23.07 27.06
N ASN A 311 -5.74 -21.77 26.73
CA ASN A 311 -6.72 -21.03 25.93
C ASN A 311 -6.32 -20.95 24.45
N ALA A 312 -5.12 -21.43 24.08
CA ALA A 312 -4.64 -21.46 22.72
C ALA A 312 -5.19 -22.69 21.99
N SER A 313 -5.35 -22.60 20.68
CA SER A 313 -5.79 -23.71 19.83
C SER A 313 -4.80 -23.93 18.69
N PRO A 314 -4.68 -25.14 18.14
CA PRO A 314 -3.92 -25.34 16.92
C PRO A 314 -4.43 -24.40 15.82
N LEU A 315 -3.54 -23.63 15.22
CA LEU A 315 -3.88 -22.79 14.08
C LEU A 315 -3.67 -23.61 12.79
N PRO A 316 -4.65 -23.61 11.86
CA PRO A 316 -4.67 -24.55 10.73
C PRO A 316 -3.62 -24.27 9.64
N ASP A 317 -2.97 -23.10 9.63
CA ASP A 317 -1.98 -22.70 8.62
C ASP A 317 -1.01 -21.65 9.19
N GLN A 318 0.28 -21.66 8.81
CA GLN A 318 1.34 -20.73 9.24
C GLN A 318 1.26 -19.35 8.54
N ALA A 319 0.08 -19.01 8.02
CA ALA A 319 -0.17 -17.82 7.23
C ALA A 319 0.10 -16.53 8.03
N LEU A 320 0.53 -15.49 7.33
CA LEU A 320 0.70 -14.17 7.94
C LEU A 320 -0.64 -13.45 8.11
N PRO A 321 -0.71 -12.47 9.04
CA PRO A 321 -1.87 -11.59 9.15
C PRO A 321 -2.16 -10.89 7.82
N ASP A 322 -3.40 -11.03 7.33
CA ASP A 322 -3.86 -10.50 6.05
C ASP A 322 -4.59 -9.14 6.17
N GLN A 323 -4.66 -8.61 7.39
CA GLN A 323 -5.34 -7.37 7.72
C GLN A 323 -4.49 -6.52 8.66
N PRO A 324 -4.55 -5.18 8.55
CA PRO A 324 -3.90 -4.29 9.51
C PRO A 324 -4.42 -4.54 10.93
N ASP A 325 -3.54 -4.40 11.91
CA ASP A 325 -3.83 -4.59 13.33
C ASP A 325 -4.25 -6.02 13.73
N LEU A 326 -4.30 -6.98 12.82
CA LEU A 326 -4.44 -8.39 13.17
C LEU A 326 -3.12 -8.89 13.75
N VAL A 327 -3.16 -9.43 14.97
CA VAL A 327 -2.01 -10.00 15.67
C VAL A 327 -2.23 -11.50 15.83
N GLN A 328 -1.19 -12.27 15.57
CA GLN A 328 -1.18 -13.71 15.75
C GLN A 328 -0.02 -14.08 16.68
N PHE A 329 -0.32 -14.84 17.72
CA PHE A 329 0.69 -15.45 18.57
C PHE A 329 0.77 -16.95 18.27
N TRP A 330 1.99 -17.44 18.13
CA TRP A 330 2.32 -18.85 17.99
C TRP A 330 3.14 -19.26 19.21
N LEU A 331 2.66 -20.26 19.92
CA LEU A 331 3.26 -20.85 21.12
C LEU A 331 3.87 -22.19 20.72
N PHE A 332 5.19 -22.29 20.83
CA PHE A 332 5.93 -23.49 20.49
C PHE A 332 6.14 -24.36 21.73
N THR A 333 5.66 -25.60 21.66
CA THR A 333 5.84 -26.63 22.69
C THR A 333 6.35 -27.92 22.05
N PRO A 334 7.02 -28.84 22.77
CA PRO A 334 7.40 -30.13 22.19
C PRO A 334 6.18 -30.97 21.75
N GLY A 335 5.01 -30.72 22.32
CA GLY A 335 3.75 -31.35 21.95
C GLY A 335 3.08 -30.78 20.68
N GLY A 336 3.56 -29.65 20.16
CA GLY A 336 3.02 -28.99 18.97
C GLY A 336 3.03 -27.46 19.05
N VAL A 337 2.52 -26.83 17.99
CA VAL A 337 2.38 -25.38 17.90
C VAL A 337 0.91 -25.01 18.08
N TYR A 338 0.67 -24.09 19.01
CA TYR A 338 -0.65 -23.57 19.33
C TYR A 338 -0.67 -22.07 19.07
N GLY A 339 -1.83 -21.46 18.91
CA GLY A 339 -1.88 -20.03 18.74
C GLY A 339 -3.22 -19.39 19.02
N VAL A 340 -3.20 -18.06 18.93
CA VAL A 340 -4.38 -17.20 18.96
C VAL A 340 -4.19 -16.11 17.91
N ALA A 341 -5.26 -15.74 17.24
CA ALA A 341 -5.29 -14.66 16.26
C ALA A 341 -6.42 -13.70 16.63
N ASP A 342 -6.11 -12.44 16.85
CA ASP A 342 -7.14 -11.44 17.13
C ASP A 342 -6.68 -10.01 16.79
N MET A 343 -7.63 -9.08 16.68
CA MET A 343 -7.36 -7.68 16.44
C MET A 343 -6.67 -7.06 17.66
N LEU A 344 -5.64 -6.23 17.42
CA LEU A 344 -4.81 -5.59 18.43
C LEU A 344 -5.65 -4.91 19.52
N GLN A 345 -6.73 -4.23 19.14
CA GLN A 345 -7.60 -3.53 20.09
C GLN A 345 -8.22 -4.46 21.14
N ARG A 346 -8.51 -5.72 20.78
CA ARG A 346 -9.07 -6.73 21.69
C ARG A 346 -7.99 -7.40 22.55
N LEU A 347 -6.77 -7.51 22.02
CA LEU A 347 -5.62 -8.05 22.75
C LEU A 347 -5.01 -7.04 23.73
N ARG A 348 -5.09 -5.73 23.46
CA ARG A 348 -4.44 -4.68 24.25
C ARG A 348 -5.16 -4.31 25.55
N VAL A 349 -6.06 -5.14 26.05
CA VAL A 349 -6.71 -4.93 27.36
C VAL A 349 -5.65 -5.15 28.44
N PRO A 350 -5.17 -4.12 29.17
CA PRO A 350 -3.95 -4.25 30.00
C PRO A 350 -4.04 -5.27 31.13
N SER A 351 -5.26 -5.68 31.49
CA SER A 351 -5.53 -6.68 32.53
C SER A 351 -5.47 -8.12 32.02
N ASN A 352 -5.25 -8.37 30.72
CA ASN A 352 -5.10 -9.73 30.18
C ASN A 352 -3.64 -10.03 29.84
N ASP A 353 -3.27 -11.31 29.93
CA ASP A 353 -1.89 -11.77 29.72
C ASP A 353 -1.42 -11.55 28.28
N TRP A 354 -2.33 -11.57 27.30
CA TRP A 354 -2.03 -11.26 25.90
C TRP A 354 -1.56 -9.82 25.68
N GLY A 355 -2.19 -8.85 26.37
CA GLY A 355 -1.83 -7.45 26.32
C GLY A 355 -0.47 -7.19 26.95
N GLN A 356 -0.16 -7.89 28.06
CA GLN A 356 1.17 -7.84 28.67
C GLN A 356 2.23 -8.46 27.75
N MET A 357 1.93 -9.57 27.09
CA MET A 357 2.84 -10.21 26.13
C MET A 357 3.14 -9.28 24.95
N PHE A 358 2.10 -8.62 24.41
CA PHE A 358 2.27 -7.61 23.35
C PHE A 358 3.15 -6.42 23.79
N GLN A 359 3.04 -5.98 25.04
CA GLN A 359 3.89 -4.92 25.58
C GLN A 359 5.37 -5.34 25.63
N GLN A 360 5.66 -6.58 26.03
CA GLN A 360 7.02 -7.11 26.02
C GLN A 360 7.60 -7.21 24.60
N PHE A 361 6.80 -7.66 23.63
CA PHE A 361 7.22 -7.63 22.22
C PHE A 361 7.45 -6.19 21.71
N SER A 362 6.67 -5.23 22.17
CA SER A 362 6.88 -3.81 21.84
C SER A 362 8.22 -3.29 22.37
N LEU A 363 8.69 -3.78 23.52
CA LEU A 363 10.03 -3.47 24.05
C LEU A 363 11.12 -4.03 23.14
N ILE A 364 11.02 -5.32 22.75
CA ILE A 364 11.96 -5.97 21.83
C ILE A 364 12.05 -5.19 20.51
N ARG A 365 10.91 -4.81 19.95
CA ARG A 365 10.83 -3.96 18.75
C ARG A 365 11.58 -2.64 18.91
N GLN A 366 11.37 -1.91 20.02
CA GLN A 366 12.04 -0.62 20.24
C GLN A 366 13.57 -0.76 20.31
N VAL A 367 14.08 -1.85 20.88
CA VAL A 367 15.51 -2.14 20.92
C VAL A 367 16.04 -2.46 19.51
N ALA A 368 15.30 -3.29 18.76
CA ALA A 368 15.65 -3.63 17.38
C ALA A 368 15.70 -2.40 16.45
N GLU A 369 14.67 -1.56 16.48
CA GLU A 369 14.59 -0.33 15.70
C GLU A 369 15.76 0.62 16.02
N ARG A 370 16.15 0.72 17.30
CA ARG A 370 17.31 1.52 17.70
C ARG A 370 18.63 1.00 17.12
N GLN A 371 18.80 -0.33 17.01
CA GLN A 371 19.99 -0.91 16.38
C GLN A 371 20.00 -0.69 14.86
N LEU A 372 18.84 -0.73 14.20
CA LEU A 372 18.73 -0.43 12.78
C LEU A 372 19.06 1.03 12.47
N ASP A 373 18.60 1.97 13.30
CA ASP A 373 18.88 3.40 13.16
C ASP A 373 20.37 3.77 13.34
N GLN A 374 21.16 2.88 13.95
CA GLN A 374 22.60 3.08 14.19
C GLN A 374 23.50 2.51 13.07
N ARG A 375 22.93 1.75 12.13
CA ARG A 375 23.62 1.22 10.95
C ARG A 375 23.51 2.21 9.78
#